data_AF-A2EAB9-F1
#
_entry.id   AF-A2EAB9-F1
#
_cell.length_a   1.000
_cell.length_b   1.000
_cell.length_c   1.000
_cell.angle_alpha   90.00
_cell.angle_beta   90.00
_cell.angle_gamma   90.00
#
_symmetry.space_group_name_H-M   'P 1'
#
loop_
_entity.id
_entity.type
_entity.pdbx_description
1 polymer ?
#
loop_
_entity_poly.entity_id
_entity_poly.type
_entity_poly.pdbx_seq_one_letter_code
_entity_poly.pdbx_strand_id
1 'polypeptide(L)'
;MSENDMRWIDHILTSDNYKYFVRIDDEFAFNSFNLFGIRKYVTHFPEAYELIRSSVRSSLQNGKIPEEIEKDAIIVYGLLQARFLLTKPGWEQMMSKYREKEFQTCPRVYCKNCVCLPYGVSEEYGVAKMKMFCPNCCDIYNVEDPNLSQIDGAFFGPNWVHMFMQKYPEIVPRESQRVYVPRVFGFRIYHESDAEDDSYADGSDYTD
;
A
#
# COMPACT_ATOMS: atom_id res chain seq x y z
N MET A 1 -3.05 18.53 -26.05
CA MET A 1 -3.73 19.12 -24.86
C MET A 1 -2.65 19.57 -23.92
N SER A 2 -2.79 20.75 -23.30
CA SER A 2 -1.80 21.20 -22.31
C SER A 2 -1.97 20.39 -21.02
N GLU A 3 -0.90 20.21 -20.24
CA GLU A 3 -0.95 19.53 -18.93
C GLU A 3 -1.99 20.16 -17.99
N ASN A 4 -2.17 21.48 -18.11
CA ASN A 4 -3.17 22.23 -17.34
C ASN A 4 -4.63 21.90 -17.74
N ASP A 5 -4.86 21.33 -18.92
CA ASP A 5 -6.21 20.92 -19.34
C ASP A 5 -6.61 19.54 -18.77
N MET A 6 -5.68 18.82 -18.14
CA MET A 6 -5.96 17.54 -17.48
C MET A 6 -6.79 17.74 -16.21
N ARG A 7 -7.52 16.69 -15.81
CA ARG A 7 -8.14 16.62 -14.48
C ARG A 7 -7.05 16.73 -13.43
N TRP A 8 -7.35 17.40 -12.31
CA TRP A 8 -6.40 17.44 -11.20
C TRP A 8 -6.00 16.03 -10.74
N ILE A 9 -6.96 15.09 -10.69
CA ILE A 9 -6.68 13.68 -10.38
C ILE A 9 -5.64 13.09 -11.34
N ASP A 10 -5.82 13.27 -12.65
CA ASP A 10 -4.91 12.71 -13.64
C ASP A 10 -3.52 13.36 -13.54
N HIS A 11 -3.48 14.66 -13.24
CA HIS A 11 -2.24 15.39 -13.02
C HIS A 11 -1.47 14.91 -11.78
N ILE A 12 -2.11 14.68 -10.63
CA ILE A 12 -1.38 14.20 -9.45
C ILE A 12 -0.83 12.78 -9.65
N LEU A 13 -1.51 11.95 -10.45
CA LEU A 13 -1.10 10.58 -10.72
C LEU A 13 0.11 10.49 -11.69
N THR A 14 0.51 11.59 -12.33
CA THR A 14 1.79 11.66 -13.06
C THR A 14 2.98 11.93 -12.13
N SER A 15 2.73 12.34 -10.88
CA SER A 15 3.78 12.67 -9.91
C SER A 15 4.34 11.42 -9.25
N ASP A 16 5.68 11.35 -9.15
CA ASP A 16 6.38 10.29 -8.43
C ASP A 16 5.97 10.22 -6.95
N ASN A 17 5.52 11.33 -6.36
CA ASN A 17 5.05 11.40 -4.97
C ASN A 17 3.76 10.60 -4.75
N TYR A 18 3.01 10.27 -5.81
CA TYR A 18 1.76 9.52 -5.74
C TYR A 18 1.78 8.27 -6.63
N LYS A 19 2.97 7.74 -6.96
CA LYS A 19 3.16 6.60 -7.86
C LYS A 19 2.28 5.37 -7.51
N TYR A 20 2.05 5.13 -6.23
CA TYR A 20 1.24 3.98 -5.75
C TYR A 20 -0.25 4.25 -5.71
N PHE A 21 -0.69 5.47 -6.03
CA PHE A 21 -2.09 5.80 -6.10
C PHE A 21 -2.73 5.23 -7.37
N VAL A 22 -4.02 4.99 -7.30
CA VAL A 22 -4.82 4.46 -8.42
C VAL A 22 -5.85 5.49 -8.85
N ARG A 23 -6.24 5.47 -10.13
CA ARG A 23 -7.27 6.37 -10.64
C ARG A 23 -8.64 5.92 -10.15
N ILE A 24 -9.13 6.54 -9.08
CA ILE A 24 -10.50 6.32 -8.57
C ILE A 24 -11.51 6.75 -9.62
N ASP A 25 -12.51 5.92 -9.93
CA ASP A 25 -13.55 6.26 -10.90
C ASP A 25 -14.38 7.47 -10.46
N ASP A 26 -14.80 8.31 -11.41
CA ASP A 26 -15.58 9.51 -11.12
C ASP A 26 -16.91 9.18 -10.41
N GLU A 27 -17.57 8.08 -10.78
CA GLU A 27 -18.78 7.60 -10.09
C GLU A 27 -18.52 7.28 -8.61
N PHE A 28 -17.37 6.68 -8.31
CA PHE A 28 -16.99 6.35 -6.94
C PHE A 28 -16.59 7.60 -6.15
N ALA A 29 -15.76 8.47 -6.74
CA ALA A 29 -15.25 9.69 -6.11
C ALA A 29 -16.36 10.74 -5.85
N PHE A 30 -17.38 10.78 -6.70
CA PHE A 30 -18.46 11.79 -6.61
C PHE A 30 -19.68 11.31 -5.83
N ASN A 31 -19.71 10.04 -5.41
CA ASN A 31 -20.74 9.52 -4.53
C ASN A 31 -20.54 10.03 -3.09
N SER A 32 -21.54 10.76 -2.59
CA SER A 32 -21.52 11.37 -1.26
C SER A 32 -21.41 10.34 -0.13
N PHE A 33 -21.89 9.11 -0.32
CA PHE A 33 -21.76 8.03 0.66
C PHE A 33 -20.29 7.67 0.89
N ASN A 34 -19.50 7.62 -0.18
CA ASN A 34 -18.06 7.32 -0.12
C ASN A 34 -17.24 8.42 0.53
N LEU A 35 -17.81 9.59 0.83
CA LEU A 35 -17.16 10.71 1.50
C LEU A 35 -17.51 10.85 2.98
N PHE A 36 -18.41 9.99 3.48
CA PHE A 36 -18.83 10.04 4.88
C PHE A 36 -17.62 9.92 5.82
N GLY A 37 -17.54 10.79 6.83
CA GLY A 37 -16.46 10.78 7.82
C GLY A 37 -15.11 11.35 7.35
N ILE A 38 -14.92 11.70 6.07
CA ILE A 38 -13.66 12.28 5.56
C ILE A 38 -13.54 13.77 5.91
N ARG A 39 -14.68 14.49 5.90
CA ARG A 39 -14.73 15.96 6.09
C ARG A 39 -14.07 16.45 7.38
N LYS A 40 -13.98 15.61 8.42
CA LYS A 40 -13.38 15.98 9.71
C LYS A 40 -11.85 16.14 9.66
N TYR A 41 -11.20 15.65 8.60
CA TYR A 41 -9.73 15.67 8.47
C TYR A 41 -9.18 16.87 7.68
N VAL A 42 -10.05 17.70 7.12
CA VAL A 42 -9.66 18.80 6.21
C VAL A 42 -10.37 20.08 6.58
N THR A 43 -9.75 21.22 6.25
CA THR A 43 -10.29 22.54 6.59
C THR A 43 -11.17 23.10 5.47
N HIS A 44 -10.71 22.98 4.23
CA HIS A 44 -11.32 23.54 3.01
C HIS A 44 -11.98 22.45 2.17
N PHE A 45 -12.83 21.62 2.81
CA PHE A 45 -13.45 20.48 2.12
C PHE A 45 -14.18 20.87 0.82
N PRO A 46 -15.05 21.91 0.77
CA PRO A 46 -15.75 22.27 -0.46
C PRO A 46 -14.78 22.57 -1.61
N GLU A 47 -13.75 23.37 -1.36
CA GLU A 47 -12.76 23.79 -2.35
C GLU A 47 -11.88 22.61 -2.78
N ALA A 48 -11.43 21.79 -1.84
CA ALA A 48 -10.66 20.59 -2.11
C ALA A 48 -11.46 19.59 -2.95
N TYR A 49 -12.75 19.44 -2.67
CA TYR A 49 -13.62 18.53 -3.38
C TYR A 49 -13.95 19.03 -4.79
N GLU A 50 -14.09 20.34 -4.98
CA GLU A 50 -14.20 20.95 -6.31
C GLU A 50 -12.88 20.84 -7.10
N LEU A 51 -11.72 20.92 -6.43
CA LEU A 51 -10.42 20.69 -7.07
C LEU A 51 -10.32 19.27 -7.64
N ILE A 52 -10.67 18.24 -6.86
CA ILE A 52 -10.74 16.84 -7.32
C ILE A 52 -11.68 16.70 -8.54
N ARG A 53 -12.72 17.53 -8.59
CA ARG A 53 -13.74 17.56 -9.63
C ARG A 53 -13.43 18.39 -10.86
N SER A 54 -12.29 19.04 -10.95
CA SER A 54 -12.05 20.06 -11.97
C SER A 54 -10.78 19.78 -12.76
N SER A 55 -10.57 20.52 -13.84
CA SER A 55 -9.26 20.54 -14.50
C SER A 55 -8.32 21.47 -13.73
N VAL A 56 -7.02 21.22 -13.82
CA VAL A 56 -6.00 22.04 -13.17
C VAL A 56 -6.20 23.51 -13.54
N ARG A 57 -6.41 23.81 -14.83
CA ARG A 57 -6.65 25.16 -15.37
C ARG A 57 -7.80 25.89 -14.69
N SER A 58 -8.91 25.22 -14.41
CA SER A 58 -10.09 25.86 -13.79
C SER A 58 -9.88 26.22 -12.32
N SER A 59 -8.88 25.64 -11.68
CA SER A 59 -8.59 25.81 -10.25
C SER A 59 -7.38 26.70 -9.97
N LEU A 60 -6.72 27.22 -11.01
CA LEU A 60 -5.59 28.14 -10.86
C LEU A 60 -6.05 29.51 -10.36
N GLN A 61 -5.49 29.94 -9.23
CA GLN A 61 -5.59 31.30 -8.70
C GLN A 61 -4.23 31.97 -8.81
N ASN A 62 -4.14 33.09 -9.55
CA ASN A 62 -2.86 33.75 -9.84
C ASN A 62 -1.81 32.80 -10.44
N GLY A 63 -2.26 31.85 -11.28
CA GLY A 63 -1.39 30.91 -11.98
C GLY A 63 -0.97 29.66 -11.18
N LYS A 64 -1.47 29.47 -9.95
CA LYS A 64 -1.18 28.28 -9.13
C LYS A 64 -2.42 27.80 -8.37
N ILE A 65 -2.45 26.52 -8.01
CA ILE A 65 -3.44 26.02 -7.05
C ILE A 65 -3.02 26.51 -5.64
N PRO A 66 -3.94 27.01 -4.81
CA PRO A 66 -3.62 27.33 -3.42
C PRO A 66 -3.16 26.09 -2.64
N GLU A 67 -1.99 26.18 -2.00
CA GLU A 67 -1.32 25.03 -1.36
C GLU A 67 -2.18 24.34 -0.29
N GLU A 68 -2.91 25.10 0.52
CA GLU A 68 -3.80 24.56 1.56
C GLU A 68 -4.97 23.76 0.95
N ILE A 69 -5.51 24.21 -0.18
CA ILE A 69 -6.60 23.52 -0.89
C ILE A 69 -6.06 22.23 -1.53
N GLU A 70 -4.87 22.29 -2.11
CA GLU A 70 -4.22 21.11 -2.70
C GLU A 70 -3.90 20.05 -1.64
N LYS A 71 -3.38 20.46 -0.48
CA LYS A 71 -3.15 19.56 0.67
C LYS A 71 -4.45 18.89 1.11
N ASP A 72 -5.52 19.66 1.30
CA ASP A 72 -6.83 19.12 1.67
C ASP A 72 -7.37 18.17 0.58
N ALA A 73 -7.16 18.47 -0.71
CA ALA A 73 -7.57 17.61 -1.82
C ALA A 73 -6.80 16.27 -1.84
N ILE A 74 -5.50 16.30 -1.55
CA ILE A 74 -4.69 15.07 -1.42
C ILE A 74 -5.22 14.20 -0.28
N ILE A 75 -5.56 14.80 0.87
CA ILE A 75 -6.12 14.07 2.01
C ILE A 75 -7.46 13.42 1.65
N VAL A 76 -8.37 14.19 1.03
CA VAL A 76 -9.67 13.67 0.60
C VAL A 76 -9.49 12.54 -0.41
N TYR A 77 -8.62 12.71 -1.41
CA TYR A 77 -8.37 11.72 -2.45
C TYR A 77 -7.73 10.44 -1.89
N GLY A 78 -6.72 10.57 -1.03
CA GLY A 78 -6.08 9.43 -0.39
C GLY A 78 -7.05 8.64 0.50
N LEU A 79 -7.91 9.30 1.27
CA LEU A 79 -8.91 8.61 2.09
C LEU A 79 -10.02 7.96 1.25
N LEU A 80 -10.37 8.54 0.10
CA LEU A 80 -11.23 7.87 -0.89
C LEU A 80 -10.53 6.65 -1.49
N GLN A 81 -9.23 6.72 -1.76
CA GLN A 81 -8.46 5.61 -2.31
C GLN A 81 -8.54 4.39 -1.40
N ALA A 82 -8.30 4.55 -0.10
CA ALA A 82 -8.38 3.41 0.84
C ALA A 82 -9.71 2.64 0.73
N ARG A 83 -10.82 3.37 0.49
CA ARG A 83 -12.15 2.77 0.25
C ARG A 83 -12.24 2.15 -1.13
N PHE A 84 -11.71 2.81 -2.15
CA PHE A 84 -11.71 2.31 -3.53
C PHE A 84 -10.89 1.02 -3.68
N LEU A 85 -9.81 0.85 -2.89
CA LEU A 85 -9.01 -0.38 -2.84
C LEU A 85 -9.76 -1.58 -2.25
N LEU A 86 -10.98 -1.41 -1.74
CA LEU A 86 -11.87 -2.51 -1.34
C LEU A 86 -12.87 -2.90 -2.44
N THR A 87 -12.77 -2.27 -3.61
CA THR A 87 -13.63 -2.53 -4.76
C THR A 87 -12.91 -3.34 -5.83
N LYS A 88 -13.68 -3.99 -6.71
CA LYS A 88 -13.13 -4.75 -7.84
C LYS A 88 -12.28 -3.87 -8.78
N PRO A 89 -12.72 -2.67 -9.22
CA PRO A 89 -11.89 -1.78 -10.05
C PRO A 89 -10.57 -1.37 -9.36
N GLY A 90 -10.60 -1.07 -8.06
CA GLY A 90 -9.40 -0.73 -7.29
C GLY A 90 -8.40 -1.89 -7.24
N TRP A 91 -8.89 -3.12 -7.03
CA TRP A 91 -8.07 -4.33 -7.10
C TRP A 91 -7.48 -4.56 -8.49
N GLU A 92 -8.25 -4.39 -9.56
CA GLU A 92 -7.76 -4.60 -10.93
C GLU A 92 -6.61 -3.63 -11.26
N GLN A 93 -6.72 -2.36 -10.84
CA GLN A 93 -5.65 -1.38 -11.02
C GLN A 93 -4.40 -1.71 -10.19
N MET A 94 -4.57 -2.09 -8.92
CA MET A 94 -3.45 -2.53 -8.08
C MET A 94 -2.75 -3.78 -8.63
N MET A 95 -3.52 -4.71 -9.21
CA MET A 95 -2.97 -5.90 -9.84
C MET A 95 -2.18 -5.58 -11.12
N SER A 96 -2.58 -4.56 -11.90
CA SER A 96 -1.77 -4.08 -13.03
C SER A 96 -0.42 -3.58 -12.55
N LYS A 97 -0.41 -2.66 -11.57
CA LYS A 97 0.82 -2.12 -10.96
C LYS A 97 1.71 -3.22 -10.38
N TYR A 98 1.11 -4.22 -9.73
CA TYR A 98 1.84 -5.37 -9.19
C TYR A 98 2.54 -6.18 -10.30
N ARG A 99 1.83 -6.48 -11.40
CA ARG A 99 2.39 -7.23 -12.54
C ARG A 99 3.50 -6.46 -13.25
N GLU A 100 3.37 -5.15 -13.31
CA GLU A 100 4.37 -4.22 -13.85
C GLU A 100 5.56 -4.02 -12.90
N LYS A 101 5.52 -4.62 -11.70
CA LYS A 101 6.56 -4.53 -10.66
C LYS A 101 6.84 -3.08 -10.25
N GLU A 102 5.80 -2.25 -10.17
CA GLU A 102 5.93 -0.86 -9.77
C GLU A 102 6.27 -0.69 -8.27
N PHE A 103 5.87 -1.67 -7.45
CA PHE A 103 6.06 -1.68 -6.01
C PHE A 103 7.44 -2.20 -5.60
N GLN A 104 7.91 -1.77 -4.43
CA GLN A 104 9.17 -2.27 -3.88
C GLN A 104 9.12 -3.78 -3.60
N THR A 105 10.29 -4.41 -3.50
CA THR A 105 10.42 -5.82 -3.16
C THR A 105 10.71 -6.02 -1.68
N CYS A 106 10.45 -7.22 -1.17
CA CYS A 106 10.71 -7.58 0.21
C CYS A 106 12.22 -7.57 0.51
N PRO A 107 12.67 -6.94 1.62
CA PRO A 107 14.09 -6.88 1.97
C PRO A 107 14.63 -8.21 2.52
N ARG A 108 13.77 -9.18 2.88
CA ARG A 108 14.22 -10.50 3.31
C ARG A 108 14.80 -11.27 2.13
N VAL A 109 16.07 -11.66 2.25
CA VAL A 109 16.81 -12.46 1.25
C VAL A 109 16.01 -13.71 0.83
N TYR A 110 15.45 -14.44 1.79
CA TYR A 110 14.69 -15.66 1.50
C TYR A 110 13.29 -15.41 0.92
N CYS A 111 12.83 -14.16 0.85
CA CYS A 111 11.64 -13.82 0.09
C CYS A 111 11.89 -13.70 -1.42
N LYS A 112 13.15 -13.83 -1.87
CA LYS A 112 13.54 -13.89 -3.29
C LYS A 112 12.96 -12.73 -4.11
N ASN A 113 13.09 -11.51 -3.60
CA ASN A 113 12.57 -10.29 -4.24
C ASN A 113 11.06 -10.34 -4.52
N CYS A 114 10.28 -11.00 -3.65
CA CYS A 114 8.82 -10.95 -3.70
C CYS A 114 8.34 -9.49 -3.69
N VAL A 115 7.50 -9.12 -4.65
CA VAL A 115 6.92 -7.78 -4.77
C VAL A 115 5.97 -7.54 -3.59
N CYS A 116 6.13 -6.41 -2.91
CA CYS A 116 5.28 -6.03 -1.79
C CYS A 116 4.06 -5.22 -2.27
N LEU A 117 3.11 -5.04 -1.36
CA LEU A 117 1.89 -4.25 -1.58
C LEU A 117 1.92 -3.01 -0.67
N PRO A 118 1.50 -1.83 -1.15
CA PRO A 118 1.29 -0.65 -0.30
C PRO A 118 0.35 -0.95 0.88
N TYR A 119 0.70 -0.52 2.09
CA TYR A 119 -0.02 -0.92 3.29
C TYR A 119 -0.14 0.22 4.30
N GLY A 120 -1.30 0.32 4.94
CA GLY A 120 -1.54 1.20 6.08
C GLY A 120 -1.79 0.42 7.35
N VAL A 121 -1.07 0.70 8.43
CA VAL A 121 -1.30 0.06 9.74
C VAL A 121 -2.54 0.60 10.48
N SER A 122 -3.11 1.70 10.00
CA SER A 122 -4.25 2.40 10.60
C SER A 122 -5.17 2.94 9.51
N GLU A 123 -6.46 3.03 9.80
CA GLU A 123 -7.46 3.72 8.98
C GLU A 123 -7.59 5.21 9.33
N GLU A 124 -7.08 5.61 10.50
CA GLU A 124 -7.14 6.98 10.99
C GLU A 124 -5.97 7.79 10.43
N TYR A 125 -6.30 8.89 9.73
CA TYR A 125 -5.31 9.81 9.16
C TYR A 125 -4.40 10.42 10.22
N GLY A 126 -3.11 10.56 9.91
CA GLY A 126 -2.10 11.16 10.78
C GLY A 126 -1.50 10.21 11.81
N VAL A 127 -1.97 8.95 11.89
CA VAL A 127 -1.47 7.98 12.88
C VAL A 127 -0.13 7.38 12.49
N ALA A 128 0.02 6.97 11.22
CA ALA A 128 1.24 6.31 10.75
C ALA A 128 1.45 6.55 9.26
N LYS A 129 2.72 6.55 8.85
CA LYS A 129 3.10 6.59 7.44
C LYS A 129 2.84 5.26 6.74
N MET A 130 2.72 5.31 5.42
CA MET A 130 2.61 4.14 4.56
C MET A 130 3.78 3.15 4.83
N LYS A 131 3.45 1.87 4.76
CA LYS A 131 4.34 0.73 4.86
C LYS A 131 4.16 -0.16 3.64
N MET A 132 4.94 -1.24 3.57
CA MET A 132 4.85 -2.23 2.50
C MET A 132 4.65 -3.61 3.10
N PHE A 133 3.62 -4.32 2.66
CA PHE A 133 3.28 -5.66 3.10
C PHE A 133 3.83 -6.69 2.11
N CYS A 134 4.59 -7.67 2.59
CA CYS A 134 5.08 -8.76 1.74
C CYS A 134 4.12 -9.95 1.75
N PRO A 135 3.55 -10.35 0.59
CA PRO A 135 2.65 -11.50 0.53
C PRO A 135 3.34 -12.85 0.72
N ASN A 136 4.67 -12.90 0.67
CA ASN A 136 5.43 -14.13 0.93
C ASN A 136 5.61 -14.38 2.44
N CYS A 137 6.21 -13.43 3.16
CA CYS A 137 6.48 -13.60 4.59
C CYS A 137 5.40 -13.05 5.52
N CYS A 138 4.34 -12.47 4.96
CA CYS A 138 3.24 -11.90 5.72
C CYS A 138 3.69 -10.89 6.77
N ASP A 139 4.66 -10.04 6.41
CA ASP A 139 5.28 -9.07 7.31
C ASP A 139 5.34 -7.68 6.67
N ILE A 140 5.51 -6.66 7.52
CA ILE A 140 5.38 -5.24 7.18
C ILE A 140 6.75 -4.56 7.23
N TYR A 141 7.06 -3.80 6.18
CA TYR A 141 8.34 -3.13 5.99
C TYR A 141 8.17 -1.62 5.79
N ASN A 142 9.24 -0.88 6.05
CA ASN A 142 9.28 0.54 5.73
C ASN A 142 9.33 0.74 4.21
N VAL A 143 8.78 1.86 3.77
CA VAL A 143 8.92 2.34 2.39
C VAL A 143 10.36 2.82 2.19
N GLU A 144 11.02 2.36 1.15
CA GLU A 144 12.43 2.72 0.86
C GLU A 144 12.55 4.07 0.15
N ASP A 145 11.58 4.39 -0.71
CA ASP A 145 11.55 5.66 -1.45
C ASP A 145 11.25 6.83 -0.49
N PRO A 146 12.14 7.83 -0.37
CA PRO A 146 11.95 8.96 0.53
C PRO A 146 10.71 9.80 0.24
N ASN A 147 10.33 9.95 -1.04
CA ASN A 147 9.15 10.72 -1.43
C ASN A 147 7.87 10.00 -1.00
N LEU A 148 7.83 8.68 -1.21
CA LEU A 148 6.69 7.85 -0.82
C LEU A 148 6.63 7.61 0.69
N SER A 149 7.76 7.67 1.40
CA SER A 149 7.84 7.47 2.86
C SER A 149 7.04 8.50 3.68
N GLN A 150 6.72 9.66 3.08
CA GLN A 150 5.97 10.73 3.72
C GLN A 150 4.45 10.57 3.60
N ILE A 151 4.00 9.66 2.72
CA ILE A 151 2.58 9.39 2.49
C ILE A 151 1.94 8.81 3.74
N ASP A 152 0.72 9.25 4.05
CA ASP A 152 -0.05 8.72 5.16
C ASP A 152 -0.55 7.29 4.87
N GLY A 153 -0.39 6.38 5.83
CA GLY A 153 -0.81 4.99 5.68
C GLY A 153 -2.32 4.83 5.58
N ALA A 154 -3.11 5.75 6.13
CA ALA A 154 -4.56 5.71 6.04
C ALA A 154 -5.09 5.79 4.61
N PHE A 155 -4.27 6.23 3.64
CA PHE A 155 -4.63 6.26 2.22
C PHE A 155 -4.64 4.87 1.54
N PHE A 156 -4.15 3.85 2.24
CA PHE A 156 -4.21 2.46 1.82
C PHE A 156 -5.02 1.62 2.83
N GLY A 157 -4.83 1.88 4.11
CA GLY A 157 -5.49 1.15 5.19
C GLY A 157 -4.99 -0.31 5.35
N PRO A 158 -5.48 -1.02 6.38
CA PRO A 158 -4.98 -2.35 6.73
C PRO A 158 -5.69 -3.49 6.01
N ASN A 159 -6.90 -3.27 5.49
CA ASN A 159 -7.77 -4.39 5.10
C ASN A 159 -7.57 -4.87 3.66
N TRP A 160 -7.17 -3.97 2.76
CA TRP A 160 -7.25 -4.25 1.32
C TRP A 160 -6.31 -5.38 0.89
N VAL A 161 -5.11 -5.47 1.48
CA VAL A 161 -4.10 -6.49 1.11
C VAL A 161 -4.57 -7.91 1.37
N HIS A 162 -5.31 -8.15 2.46
CA HIS A 162 -5.78 -9.47 2.81
C HIS A 162 -6.89 -9.93 1.86
N MET A 163 -7.83 -9.05 1.54
CA MET A 163 -8.87 -9.30 0.54
C MET A 163 -8.28 -9.48 -0.86
N PHE A 164 -7.26 -8.68 -1.19
CA PHE A 164 -6.54 -8.75 -2.45
C PHE A 164 -5.83 -10.10 -2.62
N MET A 165 -5.12 -10.58 -1.60
CA MET A 165 -4.49 -11.92 -1.61
C MET A 165 -5.51 -13.04 -1.72
N GLN A 166 -6.66 -12.93 -1.06
CA GLN A 166 -7.75 -13.90 -1.20
C GLN A 166 -8.29 -13.94 -2.63
N LYS A 167 -8.38 -12.77 -3.28
CA LYS A 167 -8.84 -12.63 -4.66
C LYS A 167 -7.83 -13.13 -5.69
N TYR A 168 -6.54 -12.87 -5.45
CA TYR A 168 -5.42 -13.21 -6.34
C TYR A 168 -4.39 -14.09 -5.61
N PRO A 169 -4.72 -15.36 -5.32
CA PRO A 169 -3.80 -16.25 -4.60
C PRO A 169 -2.49 -16.51 -5.34
N GLU A 170 -2.40 -16.20 -6.64
CA GLU A 170 -1.19 -16.32 -7.44
C GLU A 170 -0.05 -15.38 -7.01
N ILE A 171 -0.34 -14.30 -6.26
CA ILE A 171 0.69 -13.38 -5.79
C ILE A 171 1.47 -13.94 -4.59
N VAL A 172 0.92 -14.94 -3.92
CA VAL A 172 1.54 -15.61 -2.78
C VAL A 172 2.47 -16.71 -3.30
N PRO A 173 3.79 -16.62 -3.06
CA PRO A 173 4.71 -17.68 -3.48
C PRO A 173 4.35 -19.03 -2.84
N ARG A 174 4.38 -20.09 -3.65
CA ARG A 174 4.02 -21.46 -3.21
C ARG A 174 5.14 -22.19 -2.49
N GLU A 175 6.38 -21.72 -2.62
CA GLU A 175 7.52 -22.35 -1.99
C GLU A 175 7.52 -22.06 -0.48
N SER A 176 7.85 -23.08 0.32
CA SER A 176 8.03 -22.90 1.76
C SER A 176 9.12 -21.86 2.03
N GLN A 177 8.83 -20.97 2.96
CA GLN A 177 9.79 -19.95 3.36
C GLN A 177 11.00 -20.62 3.99
N ARG A 178 12.19 -20.30 3.48
CA ARG A 178 13.43 -20.66 4.15
C ARG A 178 13.71 -19.65 5.26
N VAL A 179 14.01 -20.14 6.44
CA VAL A 179 14.51 -19.32 7.55
C VAL A 179 16.04 -19.37 7.52
N TYR A 180 16.67 -18.24 7.86
CA TYR A 180 18.13 -18.19 7.97
C TYR A 180 18.58 -19.13 9.09
N VAL A 181 19.49 -20.06 8.76
CA VAL A 181 20.12 -20.93 9.75
C VAL A 181 21.54 -20.40 10.00
N PRO A 182 21.79 -19.72 11.13
CA PRO A 182 23.10 -19.19 11.44
C PRO A 182 24.12 -20.32 11.64
N ARG A 183 25.33 -20.13 11.10
CA ARG A 183 26.42 -21.11 11.20
C ARG A 183 27.75 -20.46 11.53
N VAL A 184 28.55 -21.13 12.37
CA VAL A 184 29.93 -20.76 12.70
C VAL A 184 30.82 -21.97 12.42
N PHE A 185 31.85 -21.79 11.57
CA PHE A 185 32.70 -22.89 11.07
C PHE A 185 31.93 -24.10 10.50
N GLY A 186 30.75 -23.86 9.92
CA GLY A 186 29.89 -24.90 9.35
C GLY A 186 28.88 -25.52 10.33
N PHE A 187 29.09 -25.35 11.64
CA PHE A 187 28.18 -25.83 12.69
C PHE A 187 27.01 -24.86 12.87
N ARG A 188 25.80 -25.40 13.07
CA ARG A 188 24.63 -24.58 13.43
C ARG A 188 24.86 -23.97 14.81
N ILE A 189 24.49 -22.71 14.98
CA ILE A 189 24.43 -22.11 16.31
C ILE A 189 23.19 -22.67 16.99
N TYR A 190 23.36 -23.23 18.20
CA TYR A 190 22.25 -23.70 19.02
C TYR A 190 21.32 -22.54 19.39
N HIS A 191 20.02 -22.76 19.25
CA HIS A 191 18.97 -21.88 19.74
C HIS A 191 18.06 -22.66 20.71
N GLU A 192 17.48 -22.00 21.72
CA GLU A 192 16.61 -22.67 22.71
C GLU A 192 15.42 -23.37 22.06
N SER A 193 14.91 -22.84 20.94
CA SER A 193 13.85 -23.47 20.16
C SER A 193 14.25 -24.80 19.50
N ASP A 194 15.55 -25.05 19.30
CA ASP A 194 16.02 -26.33 18.73
C ASP A 194 15.83 -27.48 19.73
N ALA A 195 15.75 -27.19 21.04
CA ALA A 195 15.52 -28.20 22.07
C ALA A 195 14.11 -28.81 22.01
N GLU A 196 13.14 -28.07 21.45
CA GLU A 196 11.76 -28.55 21.29
C GLU A 196 11.64 -29.54 20.12
N ASP A 197 12.41 -29.33 19.03
CA ASP A 197 12.44 -30.21 17.85
C ASP A 197 13.11 -31.57 18.14
N ASP A 198 14.11 -31.63 19.03
CA ASP A 198 14.81 -32.87 19.39
C ASP A 198 13.96 -33.80 20.28
N SER A 199 12.88 -33.31 20.90
CA SER A 199 12.01 -34.12 21.77
C SER A 199 11.14 -35.16 21.02
N TYR A 200 11.05 -35.05 19.69
CA TYR A 200 10.33 -35.99 18.82
C TYR A 200 11.26 -36.97 18.07
N ALA A 201 12.57 -36.82 18.18
CA ALA A 201 13.55 -37.64 17.45
C ALA A 201 13.92 -38.95 18.18
N ASP A 202 13.54 -39.13 19.45
CA ASP A 202 13.89 -40.30 20.27
C ASP A 202 12.86 -41.46 20.20
N GLY A 203 12.02 -41.47 19.15
CA GLY A 203 10.90 -42.41 19.01
C GLY A 203 11.10 -43.59 18.05
N SER A 204 12.27 -43.75 17.43
CA SER A 204 12.53 -44.88 16.53
C SER A 204 13.77 -45.67 16.97
N ASP A 205 13.58 -46.52 17.98
CA ASP A 205 14.52 -47.60 18.25
C ASP A 205 13.76 -48.90 18.54
N TYR A 206 14.00 -49.87 17.65
CA TYR A 206 13.83 -51.33 17.75
C TYR A 206 12.50 -51.93 18.23
N THR A 207 11.77 -52.53 17.28
CA THR A 207 11.15 -53.85 17.53
C THR A 207 11.49 -54.79 16.39
N ASP A 208 12.12 -55.91 16.75
CA ASP A 208 12.39 -57.12 15.95
C ASP A 208 11.20 -57.59 15.11
#